data_AF-D4DSH9-F1
#
_entry.id   AF-D4DSH9-F1
#
_cell.length_a   1.000
_cell.length_b   1.000
_cell.length_c   1.000
_cell.angle_alpha   90.00
_cell.angle_beta   90.00
_cell.angle_gamma   90.00
#
_symmetry.space_group_name_H-M   'P 1'
#
loop_
_entity.id
_entity.type
_entity.pdbx_description
1 polymer ?
#
loop_
_entity_poly.entity_id
_entity_poly.type
_entity_poly.pdbx_seq_one_letter_code
_entity_poly.pdbx_strand_id
1 'polypeptide(L)'
;MTPEQQRYKAKLPSWQQFMADVMQCIADYNNRPHSELPKNADGVHYTPLQYRDLRMQQENLAPDLLAEAELDVLFRPQEVRKAARGQIELFGNVYFSTDLAELHGEDVRVAYDYDDAEWVYVYKMDGSFVCKAKVDGNKRAAMPITVRDQLAEKRAKGRIKRAENTIRLAKEETRPAIEQQPDFGFAMHLLTVREDMAIDTQLNAPIMAAA
;
A
#
# COMPACT_ATOMS: atom_id res chain seq x y z
N MET A 1 -3.61 16.27 12.61
CA MET A 1 -2.20 16.73 12.61
C MET A 1 -2.11 17.88 13.58
N THR A 2 -1.11 17.91 14.44
CA THR A 2 -0.89 19.03 15.35
C THR A 2 -0.46 20.28 14.58
N PRO A 3 -0.65 21.50 15.12
CA PRO A 3 -0.17 22.74 14.49
C PRO A 3 1.33 22.68 14.15
N GLU A 4 2.12 22.05 15.02
CA GLU A 4 3.55 21.84 14.82
C GLU A 4 3.85 20.93 13.61
N GLN A 5 3.12 19.82 13.46
CA GLN A 5 3.26 18.93 12.31
C GLN A 5 2.91 19.63 10.98
N GLN A 6 1.90 20.51 10.98
CA GLN A 6 1.55 21.29 9.79
C GLN A 6 2.67 22.28 9.41
N ARG A 7 3.25 22.96 10.40
CA ARG A 7 4.38 23.88 10.20
C ARG A 7 5.59 23.19 9.59
N TYR A 8 5.97 22.00 10.07
CA TYR A 8 7.11 21.27 9.49
C TYR A 8 6.80 20.69 8.12
N LYS A 9 5.57 20.17 7.91
CA LYS A 9 5.16 19.67 6.59
C LYS A 9 5.23 20.75 5.51
N ALA A 10 4.87 21.99 5.83
CA ALA A 10 4.95 23.12 4.90
C ALA A 10 6.39 23.49 4.49
N LYS A 11 7.40 23.06 5.26
CA LYS A 11 8.82 23.27 4.93
C LYS A 11 9.43 22.15 4.11
N LEU A 12 8.75 21.01 3.97
CA LEU A 12 9.27 19.88 3.22
C LEU A 12 9.07 20.12 1.72
N PRO A 13 10.09 19.86 0.88
CA PRO A 13 9.90 19.86 -0.56
C PRO A 13 8.91 18.76 -0.95
N SER A 14 8.26 18.93 -2.10
CA SER A 14 7.61 17.79 -2.75
C SER A 14 8.66 16.73 -3.12
N TRP A 15 8.24 15.47 -3.26
CA TRP A 15 9.13 14.40 -3.68
C TRP A 15 9.85 14.72 -5.00
N GLN A 16 9.13 15.32 -5.95
CA GLN A 16 9.69 15.72 -7.24
C GLN A 16 10.76 16.81 -7.10
N GLN A 17 10.51 17.83 -6.27
CA GLN A 17 11.49 18.88 -6.00
C GLN A 17 12.73 18.30 -5.32
N PHE A 18 12.56 17.48 -4.29
CA PHE A 18 13.67 16.81 -3.61
C PHE A 18 14.55 16.01 -4.58
N MET A 19 13.93 15.19 -5.44
CA MET A 19 14.67 14.41 -6.43
C MET A 19 15.40 15.29 -7.45
N ALA A 20 14.77 16.39 -7.91
CA ALA A 20 15.40 17.34 -8.80
C ALA A 20 16.64 18.00 -8.15
N ASP A 21 16.51 18.43 -6.91
CA ASP A 21 17.59 19.06 -6.15
C ASP A 21 18.77 18.09 -5.93
N VAL A 22 18.48 16.83 -5.62
CA VAL A 22 19.51 15.79 -5.48
C VAL A 22 20.26 15.55 -6.80
N MET A 23 19.53 15.43 -7.92
CA MET A 23 20.16 15.26 -9.23
C MET A 23 21.02 16.47 -9.61
N GLN A 24 20.56 17.67 -9.31
CA GLN A 24 21.32 18.89 -9.56
C GLN A 24 22.59 18.92 -8.70
N CYS A 25 22.50 18.58 -7.41
CA CYS A 25 23.65 18.53 -6.51
C CYS A 25 24.73 17.55 -7.02
N ILE A 26 24.32 16.38 -7.52
CA ILE A 26 25.24 15.41 -8.13
C ILE A 26 25.88 15.98 -9.40
N ALA A 27 25.08 16.62 -10.26
CA ALA A 27 25.59 17.25 -11.48
C ALA A 27 26.59 18.36 -11.17
N ASP A 28 26.28 19.25 -10.23
CA ASP A 28 27.15 20.34 -9.79
C ASP A 28 28.45 19.81 -9.18
N TYR A 29 28.35 18.78 -8.32
CA TYR A 29 29.52 18.14 -7.73
C TYR A 29 30.44 17.54 -8.80
N ASN A 30 29.88 16.86 -9.80
CA ASN A 30 30.66 16.22 -10.86
C ASN A 30 31.26 17.22 -11.86
N ASN A 31 30.72 18.44 -11.93
CA ASN A 31 31.16 19.50 -12.85
C ASN A 31 31.95 20.64 -12.18
N ARG A 32 32.04 20.69 -10.85
CA ARG A 32 32.94 21.64 -10.16
C ARG A 32 34.37 21.11 -10.10
N PRO A 33 35.41 21.96 -10.14
CA PRO A 33 36.79 21.56 -9.85
C PRO A 33 36.98 21.11 -8.38
N HIS A 34 37.80 20.09 -8.14
CA HIS A 34 38.12 19.62 -6.78
C HIS A 34 39.62 19.63 -6.52
N SER A 35 40.05 20.29 -5.44
CA SER A 35 41.46 20.43 -5.07
C SER A 35 42.19 19.10 -4.81
N GLU A 36 41.45 18.03 -4.51
CA GLU A 36 41.96 16.67 -4.29
C GLU A 36 42.36 15.97 -5.59
N LEU A 37 41.87 16.44 -6.74
CA LEU A 37 42.20 15.88 -8.05
C LEU A 37 43.44 16.57 -8.65
N PRO A 38 44.17 15.91 -9.56
CA PRO A 38 45.30 16.54 -10.25
C PRO A 38 44.90 17.80 -11.01
N LYS A 39 45.88 18.64 -11.29
CA LYS A 39 45.71 19.81 -12.16
C LYS A 39 45.84 19.39 -13.63
N ASN A 40 45.05 20.02 -14.48
CA ASN A 40 45.16 19.93 -15.92
C ASN A 40 46.34 20.79 -16.43
N ALA A 41 46.55 20.79 -17.75
CA ALA A 41 47.62 21.58 -18.39
C ALA A 41 47.49 23.10 -18.15
N ASP A 42 46.27 23.59 -17.92
CA ASP A 42 45.98 24.99 -17.63
C ASP A 42 46.20 25.36 -16.15
N GLY A 43 46.64 24.40 -15.31
CA GLY A 43 46.90 24.61 -13.89
C GLY A 43 45.66 24.62 -12.99
N VAL A 44 44.49 24.27 -13.53
CA VAL A 44 43.21 24.15 -12.81
C VAL A 44 42.98 22.70 -12.41
N HIS A 45 42.41 22.45 -11.23
CA HIS A 45 42.07 21.09 -10.82
C HIS A 45 40.96 20.51 -11.72
N TYR A 46 41.05 19.21 -12.03
CA TYR A 46 39.99 18.53 -12.76
C TYR A 46 38.66 18.51 -11.99
N THR A 47 37.55 18.42 -12.72
CA THR A 47 36.27 17.97 -12.17
C THR A 47 36.25 16.44 -12.08
N PRO A 48 35.41 15.83 -11.21
CA PRO A 48 35.28 14.37 -11.14
C PRO A 48 34.90 13.75 -12.47
N LEU A 49 34.02 14.41 -13.25
CA LEU A 49 33.63 13.95 -14.58
C LEU A 49 34.82 13.95 -15.55
N GLN A 50 35.56 15.07 -15.62
CA GLN A 50 36.73 15.16 -16.50
C GLN A 50 37.82 14.16 -16.12
N TYR A 51 38.07 13.98 -14.82
CA TYR A 51 39.09 13.06 -14.36
C TYR A 51 38.69 11.60 -14.61
N ARG A 52 37.42 11.24 -14.41
CA ARG A 52 36.88 9.93 -14.79
C ARG A 52 37.11 9.65 -16.27
N ASP A 53 36.74 10.58 -17.14
CA ASP A 53 36.84 10.40 -18.58
C ASP A 53 38.30 10.29 -19.04
N LEU A 54 39.20 11.08 -18.44
CA LEU A 54 40.64 10.95 -18.65
C LEU A 54 41.16 9.57 -18.24
N ARG A 55 40.78 9.05 -17.07
CA ARG A 55 41.20 7.73 -16.59
C ARG A 55 40.67 6.61 -17.48
N MET A 56 39.41 6.69 -17.90
CA MET A 56 38.84 5.75 -18.86
C MET A 56 39.65 5.68 -20.16
N GLN A 57 40.05 6.84 -20.69
CA GLN A 57 40.89 6.90 -21.90
C GLN A 57 42.31 6.37 -21.67
N GLN A 58 42.97 6.77 -20.57
CA GLN A 58 44.34 6.37 -20.25
C GLN A 58 44.48 4.86 -20.03
N GLU A 59 43.49 4.25 -19.38
CA GLU A 59 43.46 2.83 -19.08
C GLU A 59 42.77 2.01 -20.19
N ASN A 60 42.31 2.68 -21.25
CA ASN A 60 41.52 2.09 -22.34
C ASN A 60 40.33 1.26 -21.80
N LEU A 61 39.68 1.78 -20.76
CA LEU A 61 38.51 1.19 -20.14
C LEU A 61 37.26 1.61 -20.89
N ALA A 62 36.45 0.63 -21.27
CA ALA A 62 35.08 0.82 -21.69
C ALA A 62 34.15 0.27 -20.60
N PRO A 63 33.01 0.90 -20.33
CA PRO A 63 31.98 0.27 -19.51
C PRO A 63 31.56 -1.05 -20.15
N ASP A 64 31.70 -2.14 -19.40
CA ASP A 64 31.10 -3.42 -19.77
C ASP A 64 29.60 -3.32 -19.50
N LEU A 65 28.83 -3.14 -20.57
CA LEU A 65 27.38 -3.00 -20.47
C LEU A 65 26.76 -4.38 -20.40
N LEU A 66 25.86 -4.54 -19.43
CA LEU A 66 25.07 -5.76 -19.30
C LEU A 66 24.22 -5.99 -20.55
N ALA A 67 24.17 -7.23 -21.01
CA ALA A 67 23.28 -7.65 -22.07
C ALA A 67 21.81 -7.56 -21.60
N GLU A 68 20.86 -7.46 -22.54
CA GLU A 68 19.42 -7.41 -22.20
C GLU A 68 18.98 -8.60 -21.33
N ALA A 69 19.52 -9.79 -21.59
CA ALA A 69 19.24 -10.98 -20.79
C ALA A 69 19.78 -10.89 -19.36
N GLU A 70 20.87 -10.16 -19.14
CA GLU A 70 21.44 -9.94 -17.80
C GLU A 70 20.66 -8.85 -17.05
N LEU A 71 20.22 -7.80 -17.76
CA LEU A 71 19.34 -6.76 -17.22
C LEU A 71 18.01 -7.36 -16.75
N ASP A 72 17.48 -8.36 -17.47
CA ASP A 72 16.32 -9.12 -17.03
C ASP A 72 16.55 -9.81 -15.67
N VAL A 73 17.75 -10.31 -15.39
CA VAL A 73 17.99 -11.00 -14.12
C VAL A 73 18.31 -10.01 -12.98
N LEU A 74 18.59 -8.75 -13.28
CA LEU A 74 18.93 -7.75 -12.28
C LEU A 74 17.74 -7.42 -11.38
N PHE A 75 17.93 -7.59 -10.08
CA PHE A 75 17.10 -7.04 -8.99
C PHE A 75 15.58 -7.12 -9.19
N ARG A 76 15.06 -8.29 -9.56
CA ARG A 76 13.62 -8.57 -9.48
C ARG A 76 13.25 -9.13 -8.11
N PRO A 77 12.46 -8.42 -7.28
CA PRO A 77 11.92 -8.97 -6.05
C PRO A 77 11.18 -10.27 -6.32
N GLN A 78 11.25 -11.21 -5.39
CA GLN A 78 10.62 -12.53 -5.55
C GLN A 78 9.54 -12.75 -4.48
N GLU A 79 8.41 -13.29 -4.92
CA GLU A 79 7.32 -13.73 -4.05
C GLU A 79 7.09 -15.23 -4.23
N VAL A 80 6.88 -15.95 -3.14
CA VAL A 80 6.48 -17.37 -3.22
C VAL A 80 4.99 -17.43 -3.55
N ARG A 81 4.64 -18.14 -4.63
CA ARG A 81 3.26 -18.38 -5.04
C ARG A 81 3.08 -19.83 -5.43
N LYS A 82 1.84 -20.29 -5.36
CA LYS A 82 1.46 -21.64 -5.77
C LYS A 82 1.08 -21.63 -7.24
N ALA A 83 1.71 -22.47 -8.05
CA ALA A 83 1.34 -22.65 -9.45
C ALA A 83 0.08 -23.54 -9.53
N ALA A 84 -0.90 -23.14 -10.34
CA ALA A 84 -2.14 -23.89 -10.48
C ALA A 84 -2.64 -23.87 -11.93
N ARG A 85 -2.75 -25.06 -12.55
CA ARG A 85 -3.32 -25.23 -13.91
C ARG A 85 -2.70 -24.28 -14.94
N GLY A 86 -1.37 -24.15 -14.92
CA GLY A 86 -0.63 -23.27 -15.83
C GLY A 86 -0.63 -21.79 -15.42
N GLN A 87 -1.24 -21.43 -14.29
CA GLN A 87 -1.44 -20.05 -13.86
C GLN A 87 -0.78 -19.76 -12.51
N ILE A 88 -0.43 -18.50 -12.31
CA ILE A 88 0.04 -17.95 -11.04
C ILE A 88 -0.67 -16.63 -10.79
N GLU A 89 -1.19 -16.46 -9.58
CA GLU A 89 -1.75 -15.19 -9.14
C GLU A 89 -0.69 -14.38 -8.38
N LEU A 90 -0.46 -13.15 -8.83
CA LEU A 90 0.45 -12.23 -8.16
C LEU A 90 -0.14 -10.81 -8.19
N PHE A 91 -0.34 -10.25 -7.00
CA PHE A 91 -0.88 -8.90 -6.81
C PHE A 91 -2.20 -8.66 -7.59
N GLY A 92 -3.10 -9.65 -7.62
CA GLY A 92 -4.38 -9.55 -8.32
C GLY A 92 -4.31 -9.72 -9.85
N ASN A 93 -3.11 -9.81 -10.43
CA ASN A 93 -2.92 -10.21 -11.83
C ASN A 93 -2.79 -11.74 -11.92
N VAL A 94 -3.26 -12.32 -13.03
CA VAL A 94 -3.10 -13.74 -13.34
C VAL A 94 -2.10 -13.89 -14.47
N TYR A 95 -1.02 -14.60 -14.22
CA TYR A 95 0.02 -14.89 -15.20
C TYR A 95 -0.11 -16.32 -15.68
N PHE A 96 0.11 -16.55 -16.99
CA PHE A 96 -0.01 -17.86 -17.60
C PHE A 96 1.24 -18.24 -18.40
N SER A 97 1.60 -19.51 -18.31
CA SER A 97 2.49 -20.21 -19.24
C SER A 97 2.11 -21.68 -19.30
N THR A 98 2.31 -22.32 -20.46
CA THR A 98 2.11 -23.78 -20.60
C THR A 98 3.04 -24.57 -19.69
N ASP A 99 4.25 -24.08 -19.46
CA ASP A 99 5.28 -24.78 -18.67
C ASP A 99 4.92 -24.84 -17.18
N LEU A 100 4.02 -23.97 -16.72
CA LEU A 100 3.50 -23.99 -15.35
C LEU A 100 2.48 -25.10 -15.11
N ALA A 101 1.99 -25.78 -16.15
CA ALA A 101 1.04 -26.87 -16.00
C ALA A 101 1.68 -28.07 -15.28
N GLU A 102 2.98 -28.31 -15.48
CA GLU A 102 3.74 -29.38 -14.84
C GLU A 102 3.93 -29.15 -13.34
N LEU A 103 3.98 -27.89 -12.91
CA LEU A 103 4.19 -27.48 -11.51
C LEU A 103 2.88 -27.34 -10.73
N HIS A 104 1.82 -28.04 -11.14
CA HIS A 104 0.50 -27.87 -10.52
C HIS A 104 0.52 -28.24 -9.02
N GLY A 105 0.19 -27.27 -8.18
CA GLY A 105 0.13 -27.42 -6.73
C GLY A 105 1.46 -27.15 -6.02
N GLU A 106 2.55 -26.95 -6.77
CA GLU A 106 3.87 -26.65 -6.24
C GLU A 106 4.03 -25.17 -5.90
N ASP A 107 4.86 -24.90 -4.90
CA ASP A 107 5.28 -23.53 -4.58
C ASP A 107 6.47 -23.17 -5.48
N VAL A 108 6.40 -21.98 -6.09
CA VAL A 108 7.40 -21.42 -7.00
C VAL A 108 7.76 -20.02 -6.55
N ARG A 109 8.95 -19.55 -6.92
CA ARG A 109 9.38 -18.16 -6.73
C ARG A 109 9.07 -17.37 -7.98
N VAL A 110 8.34 -16.28 -7.81
CA VAL A 110 7.88 -15.42 -8.90
C VAL A 110 8.62 -14.10 -8.80
N ALA A 111 9.53 -13.87 -9.73
CA ALA A 111 10.25 -12.61 -9.86
C ALA A 111 9.44 -11.63 -10.73
N TYR A 112 9.23 -10.42 -10.23
CA TYR A 112 8.40 -9.41 -10.90
C TYR A 112 9.14 -8.06 -10.98
N ASP A 113 8.70 -7.22 -11.93
CA ASP A 113 9.15 -5.83 -12.05
C ASP A 113 8.13 -4.90 -11.35
N TYR A 114 8.63 -3.84 -10.70
CA TYR A 114 7.79 -2.91 -9.98
C TYR A 114 7.02 -1.96 -10.92
N ASP A 115 7.62 -1.64 -12.06
CA ASP A 115 7.13 -0.69 -13.05
C ASP A 115 6.49 -1.39 -14.26
N ASP A 116 6.82 -2.67 -14.50
CA ASP A 116 6.20 -3.50 -15.56
C ASP A 116 5.51 -4.75 -14.98
N ALA A 117 4.24 -4.94 -15.30
CA ALA A 117 3.46 -6.11 -14.91
C ALA A 117 3.03 -6.99 -16.11
N GLU A 118 3.59 -6.77 -17.30
CA GLU A 118 3.28 -7.60 -18.47
C GLU A 118 3.79 -9.04 -18.28
N TRP A 119 4.96 -9.19 -17.62
CA TRP A 119 5.65 -10.46 -17.51
C TRP A 119 6.16 -10.73 -16.10
N VAL A 120 6.18 -12.00 -15.72
CA VAL A 120 6.88 -12.50 -14.53
C VAL A 120 7.80 -13.65 -14.89
N TYR A 121 8.85 -13.83 -14.11
CA TYR A 121 9.84 -14.89 -14.28
C TYR A 121 9.65 -15.88 -13.15
N VAL A 122 9.46 -17.15 -13.51
CA VAL A 122 9.14 -18.20 -12.55
C VAL A 122 10.35 -19.09 -12.36
N TYR A 123 10.67 -19.33 -11.10
CA TYR A 123 11.76 -20.20 -10.66
C TYR A 123 11.22 -21.25 -9.70
N LYS A 124 11.83 -22.43 -9.70
CA LYS A 124 11.60 -23.43 -8.67
C LYS A 124 12.16 -22.95 -7.33
N MET A 125 11.78 -23.61 -6.24
CA MET A 125 12.28 -23.28 -4.91
C MET A 125 13.79 -23.47 -4.73
N ASP A 126 14.43 -24.29 -5.57
CA ASP A 126 15.88 -24.46 -5.65
C ASP A 126 16.59 -23.34 -6.43
N GLY A 127 15.85 -22.42 -7.05
CA GLY A 127 16.37 -21.32 -7.85
C GLY A 127 16.48 -21.61 -9.34
N SER A 128 16.13 -22.80 -9.80
CA SER A 128 16.13 -23.15 -11.23
C SER A 128 15.09 -22.34 -12.00
N PHE A 129 15.49 -21.72 -13.11
CA PHE A 129 14.56 -21.02 -13.99
C PHE A 129 13.59 -22.01 -14.65
N VAL A 130 12.31 -21.65 -14.71
CA VAL A 130 11.25 -22.46 -15.32
C VAL A 130 10.80 -21.79 -16.62
N CYS A 131 10.16 -20.62 -16.51
CA CYS A 131 9.57 -19.95 -17.66
C CYS A 131 9.32 -18.47 -17.40
N LYS A 132 9.09 -17.73 -18.48
CA LYS A 132 8.52 -16.37 -18.47
C LYS A 132 7.01 -16.48 -18.70
N ALA A 133 6.20 -15.99 -17.75
CA ALA A 133 4.74 -16.09 -17.81
C ALA A 133 4.10 -14.73 -18.11
N LYS A 134 3.13 -14.71 -19.03
CA LYS A 134 2.46 -13.47 -19.47
C LYS A 134 1.21 -13.21 -18.66
N VAL A 135 0.98 -11.96 -18.27
CA VAL A 135 -0.30 -11.53 -17.71
C VAL A 135 -1.44 -11.80 -18.70
N ASP A 136 -2.54 -12.38 -18.20
CA ASP A 136 -3.74 -12.72 -18.97
C ASP A 136 -3.46 -13.48 -20.28
N GLY A 137 -2.37 -14.26 -20.36
CA GLY A 137 -1.99 -15.01 -21.56
C GLY A 137 -3.05 -15.98 -22.10
N ASN A 138 -4.09 -16.29 -21.31
CA ASN A 138 -5.23 -17.13 -21.66
C ASN A 138 -6.53 -16.36 -21.97
N LYS A 139 -6.57 -15.03 -21.88
CA LYS A 139 -7.79 -14.21 -22.04
C LYS A 139 -7.59 -13.10 -23.07
N ARG A 140 -8.69 -12.53 -23.59
CA ARG A 140 -8.66 -11.27 -24.35
C ARG A 140 -8.58 -10.08 -23.38
N ALA A 141 -7.71 -9.13 -23.73
CA ALA A 141 -7.11 -8.08 -22.92
C ALA A 141 -7.97 -7.45 -21.80
N ALA A 142 -7.59 -7.71 -20.55
CA ALA A 142 -7.65 -6.72 -19.49
C ALA A 142 -6.27 -6.03 -19.40
N MET A 143 -6.22 -4.73 -19.12
CA MET A 143 -4.94 -4.04 -18.92
C MET A 143 -4.31 -4.52 -17.61
N PRO A 144 -3.02 -4.92 -17.61
CA PRO A 144 -2.35 -5.34 -16.38
C PRO A 144 -2.18 -4.17 -15.42
N ILE A 145 -2.32 -4.42 -14.12
CA ILE A 145 -2.14 -3.39 -13.08
C ILE A 145 -0.76 -3.57 -12.46
N THR A 146 0.12 -2.57 -12.61
CA THR A 146 1.48 -2.60 -12.05
C THR A 146 1.49 -2.54 -10.53
N VAL A 147 2.56 -3.03 -9.87
CA VAL A 147 2.71 -2.94 -8.40
C VAL A 147 2.72 -1.47 -7.96
N ARG A 148 3.35 -0.61 -8.74
CA ARG A 148 3.34 0.84 -8.56
C ARG A 148 1.91 1.39 -8.52
N ASP A 149 1.05 1.02 -9.47
CA ASP A 149 -0.34 1.50 -9.56
C ASP A 149 -1.18 0.97 -8.41
N GLN A 150 -1.02 -0.31 -8.04
CA GLN A 150 -1.71 -0.88 -6.88
C GLN A 150 -1.33 -0.17 -5.58
N LEU A 151 -0.05 0.17 -5.41
CA LEU A 151 0.40 0.95 -4.25
C LEU A 151 -0.14 2.38 -4.30
N ALA A 152 -0.23 3.01 -5.47
CA ALA A 152 -0.88 4.31 -5.63
C ALA A 152 -2.36 4.26 -5.24
N GLU A 153 -3.08 3.24 -5.69
CA GLU A 153 -4.48 3.00 -5.35
C GLU A 153 -4.65 2.74 -3.84
N LYS A 154 -3.81 1.89 -3.25
CA LYS A 154 -3.81 1.61 -1.80
C LYS A 154 -3.56 2.89 -0.99
N ARG A 155 -2.63 3.75 -1.44
CA ARG A 155 -2.40 5.06 -0.83
C ARG A 155 -3.63 5.96 -0.95
N ALA A 156 -4.29 5.98 -2.12
CA ALA A 156 -5.51 6.77 -2.34
C ALA A 156 -6.66 6.28 -1.44
N LYS A 157 -6.94 4.98 -1.40
CA LYS A 157 -7.90 4.34 -0.49
C LYS A 157 -7.61 4.67 0.98
N GLY A 158 -6.33 4.63 1.38
CA GLY A 158 -5.90 5.04 2.72
C GLY A 158 -6.09 6.53 3.03
N ARG A 159 -6.06 7.43 2.03
CA ARG A 159 -6.43 8.84 2.21
C ARG A 159 -7.93 9.00 2.38
N ILE A 160 -8.73 8.32 1.55
CA ILE A 160 -10.19 8.33 1.60
C ILE A 160 -10.67 7.85 2.98
N LYS A 161 -10.23 6.68 3.43
CA LYS A 161 -10.61 6.12 4.74
C LYS A 161 -10.28 7.06 5.91
N ARG A 162 -9.16 7.78 5.84
CA ARG A 162 -8.80 8.78 6.85
C ARG A 162 -9.74 9.99 6.81
N ALA A 163 -10.10 10.48 5.61
CA ALA A 163 -11.06 11.56 5.45
C ALA A 163 -12.46 11.15 5.92
N GLU A 164 -12.92 9.94 5.59
CA GLU A 164 -14.18 9.37 6.07
C GLU A 164 -14.23 9.31 7.60
N ASN A 165 -13.15 8.84 8.25
CA ASN A 165 -13.06 8.86 9.71
C ASN A 165 -13.16 10.28 10.28
N THR A 166 -12.52 11.26 9.65
CA THR A 166 -12.64 12.67 10.06
C THR A 166 -14.07 13.18 9.90
N ILE A 167 -14.74 12.87 8.78
CA ILE A 167 -16.14 13.24 8.55
C ILE A 167 -17.06 12.56 9.57
N ARG A 168 -16.82 11.29 9.88
CA ARG A 168 -17.59 10.53 10.88
C ARG A 168 -17.47 11.18 12.26
N LEU A 169 -16.25 11.52 12.70
CA LEU A 169 -16.02 12.21 13.96
C LEU A 169 -16.74 13.57 14.00
N ALA A 170 -16.63 14.37 12.95
CA ALA A 170 -17.34 15.66 12.86
C ALA A 170 -18.88 15.49 12.93
N LYS A 171 -19.43 14.45 12.30
CA LYS A 171 -20.87 14.12 12.39
C LYS A 171 -21.27 13.66 13.80
N GLU A 172 -20.41 12.91 14.49
CA GLU A 172 -20.63 12.49 15.88
C GLU A 172 -20.64 13.69 16.84
N GLU A 173 -19.78 14.70 16.62
CA GLU A 173 -19.78 15.97 17.38
C GLU A 173 -21.08 16.76 17.19
N THR A 174 -21.76 16.60 16.05
CA THR A 174 -23.02 17.30 15.76
C THR A 174 -24.26 16.52 16.24
N ARG A 175 -24.10 15.28 16.75
CA ARG A 175 -25.24 14.54 17.31
C ARG A 175 -25.65 15.20 18.63
N PRO A 176 -26.92 15.61 18.79
CA PRO A 176 -27.41 16.10 20.07
C PRO A 176 -27.28 15.01 21.14
N ALA A 177 -27.01 15.42 22.38
CA ALA A 177 -27.00 14.52 23.52
C ALA A 177 -28.34 13.76 23.58
N ILE A 178 -28.29 12.45 23.82
CA ILE A 178 -29.51 11.68 24.07
C ILE A 178 -30.05 12.19 25.41
N GLU A 179 -31.07 13.03 25.37
CA GLU A 179 -31.88 13.33 26.55
C GLU A 179 -32.47 12.00 27.01
N GLN A 180 -32.09 11.58 28.21
CA GLN A 180 -32.67 10.43 28.86
C GLN A 180 -34.15 10.77 29.11
N GLN A 181 -35.05 10.37 28.21
CA GLN A 181 -36.48 10.48 28.48
C GLN A 181 -36.74 9.65 29.74
N PRO A 182 -37.31 10.24 30.81
CA PRO A 182 -37.69 9.46 31.96
C PRO A 182 -38.71 8.43 31.48
N ASP A 183 -38.40 7.15 31.68
CA ASP A 183 -39.36 6.07 31.42
C ASP A 183 -40.46 6.15 32.50
N PHE A 184 -41.51 6.91 32.21
CA PHE A 184 -42.70 6.99 33.05
C PHE A 184 -43.58 5.73 32.95
N GLY A 185 -43.20 4.72 32.16
CA GLY A 185 -43.95 3.47 32.01
C GLY A 185 -44.08 2.69 33.32
N PHE A 186 -43.05 2.73 34.17
CA PHE A 186 -43.06 2.04 35.46
C PHE A 186 -43.93 2.74 36.52
N ALA A 187 -44.02 4.08 36.49
CA ALA A 187 -44.81 4.85 37.44
C ALA A 187 -46.32 4.73 37.17
N MET A 188 -46.72 4.69 35.89
CA MET A 188 -48.13 4.53 35.52
C MET A 188 -48.69 3.14 35.80
N HIS A 189 -47.86 2.09 35.71
CA HIS A 189 -48.27 0.73 36.05
C HIS A 189 -48.44 0.52 37.57
N LEU A 190 -47.61 1.17 38.40
CA LEU A 190 -47.74 1.08 39.86
C LEU A 190 -48.98 1.82 40.40
N LEU A 191 -49.41 2.89 39.73
CA LEU A 191 -50.62 3.64 40.10
C LEU A 191 -51.90 2.85 39.77
N THR A 192 -51.94 2.16 38.62
CA THR A 192 -53.10 1.33 38.24
C THR A 192 -53.26 0.11 39.13
N VAL A 193 -52.16 -0.57 39.49
CA VAL A 193 -52.22 -1.76 40.37
C VAL A 193 -52.66 -1.39 41.80
N ARG A 194 -52.42 -0.16 42.27
CA ARG A 194 -52.86 0.28 43.61
C ARG A 194 -54.36 0.59 43.69
N GLU A 195 -55.00 1.03 42.61
CA GLU A 195 -56.46 1.25 42.59
C GLU A 195 -57.21 -0.09 42.58
N ASP A 196 -56.74 -1.09 41.83
CA ASP A 196 -57.41 -2.38 41.72
C ASP A 196 -57.36 -3.21 43.03
N MET A 197 -56.25 -3.15 43.78
CA MET A 197 -56.16 -3.86 45.07
C MET A 197 -57.01 -3.26 46.20
N ALA A 198 -57.45 -1.99 46.07
CA ALA A 198 -58.34 -1.36 47.04
C ALA A 198 -59.81 -1.76 46.86
N ILE A 199 -60.21 -2.15 45.65
CA ILE A 199 -61.60 -2.50 45.31
C ILE A 199 -61.92 -3.95 45.71
N ASP A 200 -60.98 -4.89 45.56
CA ASP A 200 -61.21 -6.32 45.82
C ASP A 200 -61.32 -6.69 47.32
N THR A 201 -60.91 -5.81 48.24
CA THR A 201 -60.99 -6.10 49.69
C THR A 201 -62.39 -5.85 50.28
N GLN A 202 -63.31 -5.20 49.54
CA GLN A 202 -64.66 -4.89 50.03
C GLN A 202 -65.78 -5.81 49.55
N LEU A 203 -65.53 -6.80 48.66
CA LEU A 203 -66.60 -7.61 48.07
C LEU A 203 -66.76 -9.05 48.60
N ASN A 204 -66.03 -9.46 49.64
CA ASN A 204 -66.13 -10.84 50.16
C ASN A 204 -66.32 -10.89 51.68
N ALA A 205 -67.49 -10.44 52.16
CA ALA A 205 -68.02 -10.77 53.48
C ALA A 205 -69.12 -11.85 53.33
N PRO A 206 -69.04 -13.00 54.02
CA PRO A 206 -70.03 -14.06 53.88
C PRO A 206 -71.36 -13.71 54.58
N ILE A 207 -72.47 -13.93 53.87
CA ILE A 207 -73.82 -13.94 54.42
C ILE A 207 -73.97 -15.17 55.32
N MET A 208 -74.10 -14.97 56.64
CA MET A 208 -74.63 -15.98 57.56
C MET A 208 -76.00 -15.52 58.09
N ALA A 209 -77.02 -16.34 57.85
CA ALA A 209 -78.31 -16.27 58.55
C ALA A 209 -78.33 -17.34 59.65
N ALA A 210 -78.78 -16.98 60.86
CA ALA A 210 -79.14 -17.89 61.92
C ALA A 210 -80.45 -17.42 62.59
N ALA A 211 -81.39 -18.37 62.70
CA ALA A 211 -82.70 -18.36 63.38
C ALA A 211 -83.82 -17.48 62.81
#